data_AF-A0AAN8FX71-F1
#
_entry.id   AF-A0AAN8FX71-F1
#
_cell.length_a   1.000
_cell.length_b   1.000
_cell.length_c   1.000
_cell.angle_alpha   90.00
_cell.angle_beta   90.00
_cell.angle_gamma   90.00
#
_symmetry.space_group_name_H-M   'P 1'
#
loop_
_entity.id
_entity.type
_entity.pdbx_description
1 polymer ?
#
loop_
_entity_poly.entity_id
_entity_poly.type
_entity_poly.pdbx_seq_one_letter_code
_entity_poly.pdbx_strand_id
1 'polypeptide(L)'
;MASVKELLVLCTYLFVAVANPFDPKTVMTCSLNSTCSCFKADGFVDLHPISNDNNTPHFRNVTNSPNYIYSYNPCYAFTEGSVCQNAAICQLDTSVNQYYVIGYADTVRSIADSEYGLIFQYTATTDMPLPSTVRTANVILTCDENREGELQFVKEDPIKTYYFNLYSKHACPIPPPPTVPGPKTTPVWTAPPGRPTGPPAPPSPTSVPVIFSLKAVVVLLLCILFVLTFLCGLIILAVCVFSAKFNSTNNDKAELGQSANYSHKDEMKRHLKNEF
;
A
#
# COMPACT_ATOMS: atom_id res chain seq x y z
N MET A 1 -17.97 -17.89 25.52
CA MET A 1 -17.26 -16.90 26.37
C MET A 1 -15.78 -17.11 26.15
N ALA A 2 -15.12 -16.23 25.38
CA ALA A 2 -13.67 -16.30 25.23
C ALA A 2 -13.01 -16.07 26.60
N SER A 3 -12.04 -16.90 26.96
CA SER A 3 -11.31 -16.77 28.22
C SER A 3 -10.55 -15.45 28.24
N VAL A 4 -10.46 -14.79 29.40
CA VAL A 4 -9.71 -13.53 29.62
C VAL A 4 -8.28 -13.61 29.07
N LYS A 5 -7.70 -14.82 29.04
CA LYS A 5 -6.38 -15.08 28.45
C LYS A 5 -6.35 -14.86 26.93
N GLU A 6 -7.40 -15.25 26.20
CA GLU A 6 -7.47 -15.03 24.75
C GLU A 6 -7.63 -13.55 24.40
N LEU A 7 -8.35 -12.81 25.26
CA LEU A 7 -8.51 -11.36 25.09
C LEU A 7 -7.18 -10.61 25.29
N LEU A 8 -6.36 -11.02 26.27
CA LEU A 8 -5.04 -10.43 26.52
C LEU A 8 -4.04 -10.75 25.40
N VAL A 9 -4.10 -11.95 24.82
CA VAL A 9 -3.27 -12.34 23.66
C VAL A 9 -3.64 -11.51 22.43
N LEU A 10 -4.93 -11.31 22.16
CA LEU A 10 -5.38 -10.45 21.06
C LEU A 10 -4.96 -8.98 21.26
N CYS A 11 -5.09 -8.43 22.47
CA CYS A 11 -4.67 -7.06 22.77
C CYS A 11 -3.16 -6.84 22.63
N THR A 12 -2.35 -7.79 23.07
CA THR A 12 -0.87 -7.70 22.93
C THR A 12 -0.46 -7.81 21.46
N TYR A 13 -1.10 -8.66 20.66
CA TYR A 13 -0.84 -8.76 19.22
C TYR A 13 -1.19 -7.45 18.48
N LEU A 14 -2.32 -6.83 18.83
CA LEU A 14 -2.71 -5.51 18.32
C LEU A 14 -1.73 -4.41 18.74
N PHE A 15 -1.25 -4.42 19.98
CA PHE A 15 -0.30 -3.42 20.46
C PHE A 15 1.06 -3.53 19.75
N VAL A 16 1.56 -4.75 19.51
CA VAL A 16 2.80 -4.97 18.74
C VAL A 16 2.64 -4.56 17.27
N ALA A 17 1.46 -4.77 16.66
CA ALA A 17 1.19 -4.31 15.30
C ALA A 17 1.17 -2.77 15.16
N VAL A 18 0.83 -2.04 16.23
CA VAL A 18 0.74 -0.56 16.24
C VAL A 18 2.04 0.10 16.74
N ALA A 19 2.79 -0.56 17.64
CA ALA A 19 4.01 -0.03 18.23
C ALA A 19 5.26 -0.22 17.36
N ASN A 20 5.18 -1.02 16.29
CA ASN A 20 6.19 -0.95 15.23
C ASN A 20 5.92 0.34 14.46
N PRO A 21 6.76 1.39 14.60
CA PRO A 21 6.69 2.50 13.66
C PRO A 21 6.85 1.86 12.29
N PHE A 22 5.79 1.96 11.47
CA PHE A 22 5.96 1.82 10.04
C PHE A 22 7.02 2.86 9.71
N ASP A 23 8.27 2.41 9.55
CA ASP A 23 9.31 3.21 8.96
C ASP A 23 8.71 3.60 7.61
N PRO A 24 8.33 4.88 7.40
CA PRO A 24 7.67 5.26 6.18
C PRO A 24 8.75 5.15 5.12
N LYS A 25 8.86 3.95 4.54
CA LYS A 25 9.73 3.65 3.41
C LYS A 25 9.42 4.75 2.42
N THR A 26 10.35 5.68 2.30
CA THR A 26 10.06 7.02 1.78
C THR A 26 9.47 6.81 0.41
N VAL A 27 8.17 7.08 0.27
CA VAL A 27 7.43 6.74 -0.95
C VAL A 27 8.16 7.45 -2.08
N MET A 28 8.80 6.68 -2.94
CA MET A 28 9.81 7.14 -3.88
C MET A 28 9.15 7.90 -5.02
N THR A 29 8.72 9.15 -4.80
CA THR A 29 7.94 9.89 -5.81
C THR A 29 8.77 10.17 -7.05
N CYS A 30 8.49 9.40 -8.10
CA CYS A 30 9.01 9.60 -9.43
C CYS A 30 8.24 10.72 -10.14
N SER A 31 8.93 11.76 -10.58
CA SER A 31 8.36 12.72 -11.54
C SER A 31 8.70 12.25 -12.96
N LEU A 32 7.68 11.83 -13.71
CA LEU A 32 7.84 11.47 -15.12
C LEU A 32 8.26 12.71 -15.91
N ASN A 33 9.51 12.69 -16.40
CA ASN A 33 9.99 13.71 -17.32
C ASN A 33 9.61 13.39 -18.78
N SER A 34 9.31 12.13 -19.06
CA SER A 34 8.80 11.62 -20.33
C SER A 34 8.07 10.30 -20.08
N THR A 35 7.56 9.66 -21.14
CA THR A 35 6.95 8.32 -21.16
C THR A 35 7.85 7.21 -20.57
N CYS A 36 9.11 7.52 -20.27
CA CYS A 36 10.11 6.50 -20.01
C CYS A 36 11.27 6.87 -19.09
N SER A 37 11.24 8.10 -18.57
CA SER A 37 12.29 8.61 -17.73
C SER A 37 11.74 9.13 -16.43
N CYS A 38 12.42 8.80 -15.36
CA CYS A 38 11.98 9.05 -14.00
C CYS A 38 13.06 9.81 -13.22
N PHE A 39 12.73 10.98 -12.69
CA PHE A 39 13.59 11.64 -11.69
C PHE A 39 13.23 11.20 -10.28
N LYS A 40 14.27 10.89 -9.51
CA LYS A 40 14.25 10.55 -8.10
C LYS A 40 15.25 11.43 -7.34
N ALA A 41 15.19 11.42 -6.02
CA ALA A 41 16.14 12.15 -5.18
C ALA A 41 17.58 11.61 -5.28
N ASP A 42 17.73 10.32 -5.55
CA ASP A 42 18.99 9.59 -5.71
C ASP A 42 19.52 9.61 -7.15
N GLY A 43 18.72 10.02 -8.14
CA GLY A 43 19.15 10.06 -9.52
C GLY A 43 18.03 9.98 -10.55
N PHE A 44 18.42 9.74 -11.79
CA PHE A 44 17.53 9.61 -12.94
C PHE A 44 17.59 8.20 -13.51
N VAL A 45 16.43 7.64 -13.85
CA VAL A 45 16.29 6.35 -14.54
C VAL A 45 15.78 6.61 -15.95
N ASP A 46 16.37 5.94 -16.94
CA ASP A 46 16.06 6.14 -18.36
C ASP A 46 16.04 4.83 -19.14
N LEU A 47 14.88 4.43 -19.66
CA LEU A 47 14.76 3.19 -20.42
C LEU A 47 14.94 3.37 -21.94
N HIS A 48 15.16 4.59 -22.45
CA HIS A 48 15.36 4.82 -23.89
C HIS A 48 16.46 3.94 -24.51
N PRO A 49 17.61 3.67 -23.85
CA PRO A 49 18.66 2.83 -24.43
C PRO A 49 18.25 1.37 -24.72
N ILE A 50 17.20 0.86 -24.06
CA ILE A 50 16.65 -0.49 -24.26
C ILE A 50 15.29 -0.47 -24.95
N SER A 51 15.04 0.59 -25.72
CA SER A 51 13.80 0.78 -26.46
C SER A 51 14.08 0.80 -27.96
N ASN A 52 13.17 0.22 -28.74
CA ASN A 52 13.25 0.26 -30.20
C ASN A 52 12.28 1.32 -30.73
N ASP A 53 12.77 2.27 -31.51
CA ASP A 53 11.97 3.34 -32.14
C ASP A 53 11.42 2.95 -33.54
N ASN A 54 11.61 1.70 -33.95
CA ASN A 54 11.29 1.20 -35.28
C ASN A 54 9.92 0.51 -35.38
N ASN A 55 8.97 0.86 -34.49
CA ASN A 55 7.65 0.23 -34.38
C ASN A 55 7.70 -1.28 -34.09
N THR A 56 8.75 -1.76 -33.42
CA THR A 56 8.86 -3.17 -33.03
C THR A 56 9.25 -3.36 -31.58
N PRO A 57 8.85 -4.47 -30.93
CA PRO A 57 9.23 -4.72 -29.54
C PRO A 57 10.71 -5.03 -29.39
N HIS A 58 11.34 -4.43 -28.37
CA HIS A 58 12.71 -4.75 -27.94
C HIS A 58 12.78 -6.13 -27.27
N PHE A 59 11.87 -6.39 -26.33
CA PHE A 59 11.74 -7.69 -25.69
C PHE A 59 10.66 -8.49 -26.41
N ARG A 60 11.03 -9.63 -27.00
CA ARG A 60 10.10 -10.52 -27.72
C ARG A 60 10.16 -11.92 -27.15
N ASN A 61 9.08 -12.66 -27.35
CA ASN A 61 9.00 -14.08 -27.00
C ASN A 61 9.27 -14.35 -25.51
N VAL A 62 8.95 -13.40 -24.63
CA VAL A 62 9.11 -13.54 -23.18
C VAL A 62 8.02 -14.48 -22.68
N THR A 63 8.39 -15.52 -21.95
CA THR A 63 7.43 -16.51 -21.44
C THR A 63 7.95 -17.23 -20.21
N ASN A 64 7.03 -17.66 -19.34
CA ASN A 64 7.27 -18.64 -18.27
C ASN A 64 6.26 -19.81 -18.32
N SER A 65 5.42 -19.86 -19.36
CA SER A 65 4.28 -20.78 -19.50
C SER A 65 4.08 -21.14 -20.97
N PRO A 66 3.80 -22.41 -21.32
CA PRO A 66 3.76 -22.86 -22.71
C PRO A 66 2.70 -22.16 -23.57
N ASN A 67 1.67 -21.59 -22.94
CA ASN A 67 0.49 -21.07 -23.63
C ASN A 67 0.53 -19.56 -23.89
N TYR A 68 1.45 -18.82 -23.24
CA TYR A 68 1.47 -17.36 -23.33
C TYR A 68 2.86 -16.84 -23.62
N ILE A 69 2.91 -15.94 -24.59
CA ILE A 69 4.11 -15.22 -24.99
C ILE A 69 3.84 -13.73 -24.83
N TYR A 70 4.86 -12.98 -24.38
CA TYR A 70 4.78 -11.55 -24.17
C TYR A 70 5.85 -10.82 -24.99
N SER A 71 5.45 -9.66 -25.49
CA SER A 71 6.34 -8.69 -26.13
C SER A 71 6.22 -7.34 -25.43
N TYR A 72 7.34 -6.66 -25.22
CA TYR A 72 7.41 -5.36 -24.56
C TYR A 72 8.38 -4.44 -25.29
N ASN A 73 8.00 -3.19 -25.39
CA ASN A 73 8.89 -2.11 -25.76
C ASN A 73 8.73 -0.99 -24.73
N PRO A 74 9.79 -0.60 -24.01
CA PRO A 74 9.75 0.64 -23.29
C PRO A 74 9.66 1.81 -24.29
N CYS A 75 9.08 2.92 -23.83
CA CYS A 75 9.12 4.27 -24.42
C CYS A 75 8.38 4.50 -25.74
N TYR A 76 8.49 3.56 -26.67
CA TYR A 76 7.91 3.65 -28.01
C TYR A 76 6.84 2.59 -28.19
N ALA A 77 5.75 3.01 -28.83
CA ALA A 77 4.71 2.09 -29.22
C ALA A 77 5.21 1.13 -30.31
N PHE A 78 4.66 -0.08 -30.35
CA PHE A 78 4.86 -1.02 -31.43
C PHE A 78 3.55 -1.61 -31.94
N THR A 79 3.63 -2.24 -33.11
CA THR A 79 2.55 -3.05 -33.67
C THR A 79 2.99 -4.52 -33.74
N GLU A 80 2.12 -5.42 -33.28
CA GLU A 80 2.31 -6.86 -33.42
C GLU A 80 0.96 -7.57 -33.64
N GLY A 81 0.91 -8.42 -34.67
CA GLY A 81 -0.34 -9.04 -35.10
C GLY A 81 -1.40 -8.01 -35.53
N SER A 82 -2.67 -8.43 -35.50
CA SER A 82 -3.80 -7.55 -35.85
C SER A 82 -4.32 -6.73 -34.66
N VAL A 83 -4.12 -7.18 -33.43
CA VAL A 83 -4.76 -6.62 -32.23
C VAL A 83 -3.87 -5.63 -31.49
N CYS A 84 -2.57 -5.90 -31.35
CA CYS A 84 -1.67 -5.03 -30.61
C CYS A 84 -1.23 -3.86 -31.49
N GLN A 85 -2.05 -2.82 -31.55
CA GLN A 85 -1.76 -1.55 -32.20
C GLN A 85 -1.40 -0.51 -31.15
N ASN A 86 -0.32 0.25 -31.39
CA ASN A 86 0.21 1.24 -30.46
C ASN A 86 0.48 0.66 -29.04
N ALA A 87 0.82 -0.63 -28.97
CA ALA A 87 1.04 -1.30 -27.71
C ALA A 87 2.40 -0.92 -27.12
N ALA A 88 2.48 -0.80 -25.80
CA ALA A 88 3.74 -0.96 -25.09
C ALA A 88 3.95 -2.42 -24.72
N ILE A 89 2.89 -3.17 -24.39
CA ILE A 89 2.98 -4.58 -24.04
C ILE A 89 1.85 -5.36 -24.72
N CYS A 90 2.23 -6.47 -25.35
CA CYS A 90 1.35 -7.38 -26.06
C CYS A 90 1.50 -8.81 -25.51
N GLN A 91 0.39 -9.54 -25.45
CA GLN A 91 0.34 -10.96 -25.13
C GLN A 91 -0.15 -11.74 -26.35
N LEU A 92 0.45 -12.90 -26.62
CA LEU A 92 -0.03 -13.90 -27.56
C LEU A 92 -0.42 -15.16 -26.76
N ASP A 93 -1.68 -15.56 -26.87
CA ASP A 93 -2.12 -16.89 -26.48
C ASP A 93 -1.82 -17.86 -27.63
N THR A 94 -0.84 -18.74 -27.43
CA THR A 94 -0.37 -19.69 -28.44
C THR A 94 -1.34 -20.85 -28.66
N SER A 95 -2.26 -21.09 -27.72
CA SER A 95 -3.24 -22.19 -27.82
C SER A 95 -4.35 -21.88 -28.83
N VAL A 96 -4.76 -20.61 -28.91
CA VAL A 96 -5.79 -20.12 -29.85
C VAL A 96 -5.23 -19.17 -30.90
N ASN A 97 -3.91 -18.93 -30.89
CA ASN A 97 -3.22 -17.99 -31.77
C ASN A 97 -3.85 -16.59 -31.77
N GLN A 98 -4.15 -16.06 -30.58
CA GLN A 98 -4.83 -14.78 -30.41
C GLN A 98 -3.97 -13.78 -29.65
N TYR A 99 -3.89 -12.56 -30.19
CA TYR A 99 -3.20 -11.45 -29.55
C TYR A 99 -4.14 -10.65 -28.63
N TYR A 100 -3.60 -10.18 -27.52
CA TYR A 100 -4.24 -9.27 -26.58
C TYR A 100 -3.29 -8.11 -26.26
N VAL A 101 -3.76 -6.88 -26.45
CA VAL A 101 -3.06 -5.70 -25.92
C VAL A 101 -3.26 -5.66 -24.41
N ILE A 102 -2.16 -5.61 -23.66
CA ILE A 102 -2.19 -5.61 -22.19
C ILE A 102 -1.70 -4.28 -21.59
N GLY A 103 -1.12 -3.40 -22.41
CA GLY A 103 -0.83 -2.01 -22.07
C GLY A 103 -0.51 -1.15 -23.29
N TYR A 104 -1.10 0.05 -23.39
CA TYR A 104 -0.76 1.04 -24.43
C TYR A 104 0.40 1.92 -24.00
N ALA A 105 1.23 2.35 -24.97
CA ALA A 105 2.44 3.13 -24.68
C ALA A 105 2.15 4.51 -24.07
N ASP A 106 1.03 5.14 -24.42
CA ASP A 106 0.60 6.45 -23.93
C ASP A 106 -0.03 6.42 -22.53
N THR A 107 -0.25 5.23 -21.95
CA THR A 107 -0.88 5.06 -20.63
C THR A 107 0.10 4.89 -19.48
N VAL A 108 1.40 4.96 -19.76
CA VAL A 108 2.43 4.74 -18.76
C VAL A 108 2.27 5.68 -17.57
N ARG A 109 2.44 5.11 -16.37
CA ARG A 109 2.57 5.87 -15.14
C ARG A 109 3.63 5.24 -14.25
N SER A 110 4.39 6.08 -13.55
CA SER A 110 5.36 5.64 -12.57
C SER A 110 4.68 5.49 -11.21
N ILE A 111 4.83 4.32 -10.60
CA ILE A 111 4.34 4.02 -9.25
C ILE A 111 5.54 3.68 -8.39
N ALA A 112 5.60 4.29 -7.22
CA ALA A 112 6.53 3.87 -6.19
C ALA A 112 5.83 3.01 -5.18
N ASP A 113 6.33 1.80 -5.07
CA ASP A 113 5.79 0.76 -4.21
C ASP A 113 6.83 0.38 -3.15
N SER A 114 6.38 0.18 -1.91
CA SER A 114 7.27 -0.14 -0.80
C SER A 114 7.84 -1.56 -0.88
N GLU A 115 7.17 -2.48 -1.57
CA GLU A 115 7.63 -3.86 -1.77
C GLU A 115 8.46 -3.97 -3.04
N TYR A 116 7.95 -3.44 -4.16
CA TYR A 116 8.53 -3.64 -5.48
C TYR A 116 9.46 -2.52 -5.96
N GLY A 117 9.52 -1.37 -5.26
CA GLY A 117 10.32 -0.23 -5.71
C GLY A 117 9.64 0.56 -6.83
N LEU A 118 10.37 0.89 -7.90
CA LEU A 118 9.82 1.67 -9.01
C LEU A 118 9.14 0.75 -10.03
N ILE A 119 7.88 1.04 -10.32
CA ILE A 119 7.06 0.32 -11.29
C ILE A 119 6.66 1.26 -12.42
N PHE A 120 6.82 0.82 -13.67
CA PHE A 120 6.15 1.42 -14.82
C PHE A 120 4.89 0.62 -15.12
N GLN A 121 3.74 1.25 -14.88
CA GLN A 121 2.44 0.63 -15.07
C GLN A 121 1.81 1.12 -16.37
N TYR A 122 1.32 0.19 -17.17
CA TYR A 122 0.60 0.42 -18.42
C TYR A 122 -0.80 -0.16 -18.31
N THR A 123 -1.76 0.44 -19.01
CA THR A 123 -3.14 -0.04 -19.04
C THR A 123 -3.66 -0.16 -20.47
N ALA A 124 -4.52 -1.15 -20.70
CA ALA A 124 -5.27 -1.28 -21.94
C ALA A 124 -6.74 -1.56 -21.63
N THR A 125 -7.62 -0.67 -22.08
CA THR A 125 -9.06 -0.88 -22.05
C THR A 125 -9.51 -1.36 -23.41
N THR A 126 -10.14 -2.54 -23.47
CA THR A 126 -10.76 -3.04 -24.70
C THR A 126 -12.27 -2.91 -24.57
N ASP A 127 -12.88 -2.12 -25.44
CA ASP A 127 -14.32 -1.77 -25.40
C ASP A 127 -15.25 -2.89 -25.90
N MET A 128 -14.70 -4.03 -26.33
CA MET A 128 -15.46 -5.08 -27.01
C MET A 128 -15.13 -6.49 -26.48
N PRO A 129 -16.14 -7.33 -26.17
CA PRO A 129 -17.54 -6.99 -25.88
C PRO A 129 -17.69 -6.61 -24.39
N LEU A 130 -18.63 -5.71 -24.09
CA LEU A 130 -18.99 -5.29 -22.72
C LEU A 130 -19.10 -6.49 -21.76
N PRO A 131 -18.64 -6.37 -20.50
CA PRO A 131 -18.07 -5.16 -19.88
C PRO A 131 -16.65 -4.84 -20.37
N SER A 132 -16.33 -3.55 -20.46
CA SER A 132 -14.99 -3.07 -20.80
C SER A 132 -13.98 -3.74 -19.86
N THR A 133 -13.06 -4.47 -20.48
CA THR A 133 -12.04 -5.19 -19.75
C THR A 133 -10.80 -4.32 -19.70
N VAL A 134 -10.38 -3.96 -18.49
CA VAL A 134 -9.09 -3.29 -18.27
C VAL A 134 -8.05 -4.36 -18.00
N ARG A 135 -6.97 -4.33 -18.78
CA ARG A 135 -5.73 -5.05 -18.51
C ARG A 135 -4.70 -4.07 -17.97
N THR A 136 -3.94 -4.51 -16.98
CA THR A 136 -2.89 -3.71 -16.36
C THR A 136 -1.60 -4.49 -16.39
N ALA A 137 -0.52 -3.89 -16.86
CA ALA A 137 0.80 -4.49 -16.83
C ALA A 137 1.72 -3.65 -15.95
N ASN A 138 2.36 -4.30 -14.97
CA ASN A 138 3.30 -3.72 -14.04
C ASN A 138 4.71 -4.18 -14.39
N VAL A 139 5.54 -3.27 -14.87
CA VAL A 139 6.97 -3.54 -15.14
C VAL A 139 7.78 -3.02 -13.96
N ILE A 140 8.26 -3.93 -13.13
CA ILE A 140 9.06 -3.65 -11.94
C ILE A 140 10.51 -3.45 -12.37
N LEU A 141 11.03 -2.25 -12.13
CA LEU A 141 12.39 -1.88 -12.54
C LEU A 141 13.39 -2.34 -11.49
N THR A 142 14.27 -3.27 -11.88
CA THR A 142 15.34 -3.79 -11.03
C THR A 142 16.69 -3.37 -11.59
N CYS A 143 17.44 -2.60 -10.80
CA CYS A 143 18.81 -2.23 -11.15
C CYS A 143 19.70 -3.47 -11.16
N ASP A 144 20.34 -3.72 -12.31
CA ASP A 144 21.41 -4.71 -12.46
C ASP A 144 22.48 -4.14 -13.39
N GLU A 145 23.59 -3.66 -12.81
CA GLU A 145 24.69 -3.01 -13.54
C GLU A 145 25.33 -3.91 -14.61
N ASN A 146 25.10 -5.22 -14.55
CA ASN A 146 25.72 -6.20 -15.45
C ASN A 146 24.82 -6.61 -16.63
N ARG A 147 23.55 -6.14 -16.67
CA ARG A 147 22.60 -6.51 -17.74
C ARG A 147 22.21 -5.30 -18.57
N GLU A 148 22.21 -5.46 -19.89
CA GLU A 148 21.67 -4.42 -20.76
C GLU A 148 20.16 -4.28 -20.56
N GLY A 149 19.43 -5.39 -20.67
CA GLY A 149 18.01 -5.48 -20.41
C GLY A 149 17.55 -6.93 -20.46
N GLU A 150 16.79 -7.36 -19.47
CA GLU A 150 16.14 -8.67 -19.46
C GLU A 150 14.75 -8.54 -18.83
N LEU A 151 13.73 -8.92 -19.59
CA LEU A 151 12.36 -8.94 -19.13
C LEU A 151 11.95 -10.36 -18.75
N GLN A 152 11.39 -10.51 -17.56
CA GLN A 152 10.86 -11.77 -17.06
C GLN A 152 9.39 -11.60 -16.68
N PHE A 153 8.52 -12.48 -17.16
CA PHE A 153 7.15 -12.55 -16.68
C PHE A 153 7.11 -13.27 -15.34
N VAL A 154 6.51 -12.62 -14.34
CA VAL A 154 6.44 -13.11 -12.96
C VAL A 154 5.13 -13.85 -12.75
N LYS A 155 4.01 -13.14 -12.89
CA LYS A 155 2.66 -13.68 -12.64
C LYS A 155 1.55 -12.81 -13.22
N GLU A 156 0.37 -13.39 -13.32
CA GLU A 156 -0.90 -12.70 -13.50
C GLU A 156 -1.72 -12.84 -12.21
N ASP A 157 -1.96 -11.74 -11.50
CA ASP A 157 -2.62 -11.76 -10.18
C ASP A 157 -3.10 -10.36 -9.73
N PRO A 158 -4.41 -10.06 -9.72
CA PRO A 158 -5.51 -10.92 -10.15
C PRO A 158 -5.54 -11.08 -11.68
N ILE A 159 -6.51 -11.85 -12.19
CA ILE A 159 -6.79 -11.97 -13.63
C ILE A 159 -6.77 -10.58 -14.30
N LYS A 160 -6.09 -10.48 -15.45
CA LYS A 160 -5.81 -9.27 -16.24
C LYS A 160 -4.83 -8.26 -15.62
N THR A 161 -4.16 -8.63 -14.53
CA THR A 161 -3.09 -7.82 -13.92
C THR A 161 -1.77 -8.58 -13.98
N TYR A 162 -0.87 -8.13 -14.85
CA TYR A 162 0.38 -8.81 -15.17
C TYR A 162 1.55 -8.14 -14.48
N TYR A 163 2.51 -8.93 -14.00
CA TYR A 163 3.73 -8.46 -13.37
C TYR A 163 4.93 -8.98 -14.13
N PHE A 164 5.86 -8.07 -14.41
CA PHE A 164 7.13 -8.36 -15.05
C PHE A 164 8.25 -7.76 -14.22
N ASN A 165 9.39 -8.45 -14.18
CA ASN A 165 10.64 -7.86 -13.71
C ASN A 165 11.46 -7.45 -14.93
N LEU A 166 11.95 -6.22 -14.93
CA LEU A 166 12.93 -5.72 -15.91
C LEU A 166 14.26 -5.50 -15.19
N TYR A 167 15.23 -6.38 -15.46
CA TYR A 167 16.60 -6.24 -14.99
C TYR A 167 17.41 -5.45 -16.02
N SER A 168 17.97 -4.31 -15.62
CA SER A 168 18.76 -3.48 -16.53
C SER A 168 19.69 -2.55 -15.77
N LYS A 169 20.85 -2.27 -16.34
CA LYS A 169 21.75 -1.20 -15.87
C LYS A 169 21.11 0.18 -16.02
N HIS A 170 20.18 0.31 -16.97
CA HIS A 170 19.44 1.55 -17.22
C HIS A 170 18.29 1.77 -16.23
N ALA A 171 17.94 0.76 -15.43
CA ALA A 171 17.05 0.88 -14.27
C ALA A 171 17.79 1.38 -13.01
N CYS A 172 19.12 1.47 -13.05
CA CYS A 172 19.93 2.01 -11.96
C CYS A 172 19.82 3.55 -11.94
N PRO A 173 19.66 4.18 -10.77
CA PRO A 173 19.68 5.64 -10.67
C PRO A 173 21.03 6.19 -11.11
N ILE A 174 21.03 7.02 -12.14
CA ILE A 174 22.21 7.80 -12.54
C ILE A 174 22.26 9.02 -11.60
N PRO A 175 23.34 9.21 -10.82
CA PRO A 175 23.46 10.37 -9.96
C PRO A 175 23.26 11.66 -10.76
N PRO A 176 22.61 12.68 -10.20
CA PRO A 176 22.54 13.97 -10.88
C PRO A 176 23.97 14.44 -11.19
N PRO A 177 24.21 15.11 -12.34
CA PRO A 177 25.50 15.70 -12.63
C PRO A 177 25.97 16.50 -11.41
N PRO A 178 27.24 16.36 -10.98
CA PRO A 178 27.73 17.11 -9.84
C PRO A 178 27.43 18.58 -10.11
N THR A 179 26.72 19.21 -9.18
CA THR A 179 26.39 20.63 -9.24
C THR A 179 27.71 21.37 -9.17
N VAL A 180 28.35 21.57 -10.33
CA VAL A 180 29.47 22.50 -10.42
C VAL A 180 28.91 23.81 -9.90
N PRO A 181 29.52 24.45 -8.87
CA PRO A 181 29.13 25.78 -8.43
C PRO A 181 29.40 26.75 -9.58
N GLY A 182 28.51 26.75 -10.57
CA GLY A 182 28.51 27.73 -11.62
C GLY A 182 28.22 29.09 -10.99
N PRO A 183 28.79 30.17 -11.56
CA PRO A 183 28.31 31.51 -11.25
C PRO A 183 26.79 31.51 -11.38
N LYS A 184 26.13 32.22 -10.48
CA LYS A 184 24.67 32.38 -10.44
C LYS A 184 24.19 33.15 -11.67
N THR A 185 24.34 32.59 -12.86
CA THR A 185 23.72 33.07 -14.09
C THR A 185 22.29 32.59 -14.05
N THR A 186 21.41 33.51 -13.67
CA THR A 186 19.98 33.46 -13.92
C THR A 186 19.75 32.90 -15.32
N PRO A 187 19.00 31.81 -15.49
CA PRO A 187 18.64 31.36 -16.82
C PRO A 187 17.75 32.45 -17.44
N VAL A 188 18.33 33.23 -18.34
CA VAL A 188 17.56 34.08 -19.25
C VAL A 188 16.89 33.13 -20.23
N TRP A 189 15.64 32.79 -19.93
CA TRP A 189 14.79 32.01 -20.82
C TRP A 189 14.41 32.92 -21.99
N THR A 190 15.28 33.03 -23.00
CA THR A 190 14.86 33.55 -24.31
C THR A 190 13.91 32.53 -24.90
N ALA A 191 12.63 32.89 -24.88
CA ALA A 191 11.56 32.09 -25.47
C ALA A 191 11.89 31.74 -26.93
N PRO A 192 11.63 30.49 -27.37
CA PRO A 192 11.69 30.13 -28.78
C PRO A 192 10.79 31.06 -29.61
N PRO A 193 11.22 31.51 -30.79
CA PRO A 193 10.38 32.35 -31.64
C PRO A 193 9.17 31.55 -32.14
N GLY A 194 7.98 32.02 -31.77
CA GLY A 194 6.74 31.83 -32.53
C GLY A 194 6.18 30.41 -32.61
N ARG A 195 5.62 29.90 -31.50
CA ARG A 195 4.57 28.87 -31.58
C ARG A 195 3.25 29.55 -31.98
N PRO A 196 2.53 29.10 -33.03
CA PRO A 196 1.20 29.60 -33.35
C PRO A 196 0.30 29.45 -32.12
N THR A 197 -0.36 30.54 -31.73
CA THR A 197 -1.33 30.59 -30.64
C THR A 197 -2.49 29.67 -30.96
N GLY A 198 -2.44 28.44 -30.46
CA GLY A 198 -3.59 27.56 -30.42
C GLY A 198 -4.71 28.16 -29.53
N PRO A 199 -5.96 27.72 -29.71
CA PRO A 199 -7.08 28.19 -28.92
C PRO A 199 -6.81 28.01 -27.42
N PRO A 200 -7.37 28.89 -26.56
CA PRO A 200 -7.12 28.91 -25.13
C PRO A 200 -7.35 27.51 -24.53
N ALA A 201 -6.35 27.03 -23.82
CA ALA A 201 -6.45 25.78 -23.07
C ALA A 201 -7.67 25.87 -22.12
N PRO A 202 -8.49 24.81 -22.01
CA PRO A 202 -9.57 24.77 -21.04
C PRO A 202 -9.00 24.97 -19.63
N PRO A 203 -9.78 25.60 -18.71
CA PRO A 203 -9.33 25.85 -17.35
C PRO A 203 -8.85 24.54 -16.72
N SER A 204 -7.60 24.54 -16.24
CA SER A 204 -7.05 23.43 -15.45
C SER A 204 -8.05 23.06 -14.35
N PRO A 205 -8.34 21.76 -14.15
CA PRO A 205 -9.22 21.33 -13.09
C PRO A 205 -8.64 21.80 -11.76
N THR A 206 -9.40 22.70 -11.11
CA THR A 206 -9.16 23.18 -9.76
C THR A 206 -8.91 21.97 -8.86
N SER A 207 -7.78 21.99 -8.16
CA SER A 207 -7.40 20.97 -7.18
C SER A 207 -8.57 20.68 -6.25
N VAL A 208 -9.19 19.52 -6.43
CA VAL A 208 -10.26 19.03 -5.57
C VAL A 208 -9.65 18.87 -4.17
N PRO A 209 -10.31 19.36 -3.10
CA PRO A 209 -9.81 19.17 -1.74
C PRO A 209 -9.60 17.68 -1.49
N VAL A 210 -8.44 17.35 -0.92
CA VAL A 210 -7.99 16.00 -0.56
C VAL A 210 -9.12 15.30 0.18
N ILE A 211 -9.83 14.41 -0.52
CA ILE A 211 -10.75 13.47 0.09
C ILE A 211 -9.86 12.59 0.96
N PHE A 212 -9.98 12.69 2.28
CA PHE A 212 -9.28 11.83 3.23
C PHE A 212 -9.35 10.40 2.71
N SER A 213 -8.19 9.79 2.43
CA SER A 213 -8.12 8.43 1.91
C SER A 213 -9.00 7.53 2.76
N LEU A 214 -9.84 6.70 2.14
CA LEU A 214 -10.71 5.74 2.84
C LEU A 214 -9.93 4.94 3.91
N LYS A 215 -8.65 4.66 3.64
CA LYS A 215 -7.71 4.04 4.59
C LYS A 215 -7.51 4.88 5.85
N ALA A 216 -7.31 6.19 5.72
CA ALA A 216 -7.16 7.10 6.86
C ALA A 216 -8.44 7.19 7.71
N VAL A 217 -9.61 7.18 7.08
CA VAL A 217 -10.90 7.16 7.79
C VAL A 217 -11.07 5.84 8.57
N VAL A 218 -10.75 4.71 7.94
CA VAL A 218 -10.82 3.38 8.60
C VAL A 218 -9.86 3.31 9.78
N VAL A 219 -8.62 3.80 9.64
CA VAL A 219 -7.64 3.86 10.74
C VAL A 219 -8.16 4.73 11.89
N LEU A 220 -8.72 5.91 11.60
CA LEU A 220 -9.28 6.79 12.62
C LEU A 220 -10.43 6.12 13.40
N LEU A 221 -11.34 5.43 12.69
CA LEU A 221 -12.44 4.72 13.33
C LEU A 221 -11.98 3.56 14.22
N LEU A 222 -10.96 2.81 13.79
CA LEU A 222 -10.34 1.76 14.61
C LEU A 222 -9.67 2.34 15.86
N CYS A 223 -8.99 3.48 15.76
CA CYS A 223 -8.41 4.17 16.91
C CYS A 223 -9.48 4.61 17.93
N ILE A 224 -10.60 5.17 17.45
CA ILE A 224 -11.71 5.58 18.33
C ILE A 224 -12.30 4.35 19.05
N LEU A 225 -12.52 3.25 18.32
CA LEU A 225 -13.06 2.01 18.90
C LEU A 225 -12.11 1.43 19.98
N PHE A 226 -10.80 1.48 19.75
CA PHE A 226 -9.80 1.06 20.74
C PHE A 226 -9.84 1.91 22.02
N VAL A 227 -9.94 3.23 21.90
CA VAL A 227 -10.04 4.12 23.07
C VAL A 227 -11.33 3.85 23.85
N LEU A 228 -12.46 3.68 23.16
CA LEU A 228 -13.74 3.38 23.81
C LEU A 228 -13.72 2.05 24.55
N THR A 229 -13.18 0.99 23.94
CA THR A 229 -13.07 -0.32 24.59
C THR A 229 -12.14 -0.30 25.80
N PHE A 230 -11.02 0.44 25.72
CA PHE A 230 -10.12 0.64 26.85
C PHE A 230 -10.80 1.39 28.01
N LEU A 231 -11.51 2.49 27.73
CA LEU A 231 -12.26 3.24 28.73
C LEU A 231 -13.35 2.40 29.38
N CYS A 232 -14.10 1.59 28.60
CA CYS A 232 -15.07 0.65 29.15
C CYS A 232 -14.42 -0.37 30.08
N GLY A 233 -13.24 -0.91 29.72
CA GLY A 233 -12.47 -1.82 30.58
C GLY A 233 -12.08 -1.19 31.91
N LEU A 234 -11.61 0.06 31.90
CA LEU A 234 -11.28 0.80 33.13
C LEU A 234 -12.51 1.06 34.01
N ILE A 235 -13.65 1.39 33.41
CA ILE A 235 -14.91 1.59 34.15
C ILE A 235 -15.36 0.28 34.81
N ILE A 236 -15.35 -0.83 34.08
CA ILE A 236 -15.72 -2.15 34.62
C ILE A 236 -14.79 -2.53 35.78
N LEU A 237 -13.48 -2.34 35.62
CA LEU A 237 -12.51 -2.61 36.69
C LEU A 237 -12.79 -1.75 37.93
N ALA A 238 -13.06 -0.46 37.76
CA ALA A 238 -13.39 0.45 38.86
C ALA A 238 -14.67 0.02 39.59
N VAL A 239 -15.71 -0.38 38.85
CA VAL A 239 -16.96 -0.93 39.42
C VAL A 239 -16.67 -2.21 40.19
N CYS A 240 -15.91 -3.16 39.64
CA CYS A 240 -15.57 -4.40 40.34
C CYS A 240 -14.79 -4.15 41.64
N VAL A 241 -13.80 -3.24 41.62
CA VAL A 241 -13.04 -2.85 42.83
C VAL A 241 -13.95 -2.19 43.86
N PHE A 242 -14.85 -1.31 43.40
CA PHE A 242 -15.80 -0.64 44.30
C PHE A 242 -16.80 -1.63 44.92
N SER A 243 -17.36 -2.55 44.12
CA SER A 243 -18.25 -3.61 44.59
C SER A 243 -17.56 -4.55 45.57
N ALA A 244 -16.30 -4.93 45.32
CA ALA A 244 -15.53 -5.76 46.25
C ALA A 244 -15.30 -5.05 47.59
N LYS A 245 -14.96 -3.75 47.55
CA LYS A 245 -14.76 -2.94 48.76
C LYS A 245 -16.06 -2.78 49.56
N PHE A 246 -17.18 -2.54 48.89
CA PHE A 246 -18.49 -2.40 49.54
C PHE A 246 -18.96 -3.71 50.18
N ASN A 247 -18.71 -4.85 49.53
CA ASN A 247 -19.06 -6.15 50.09
C ASN A 247 -18.24 -6.48 51.35
N SER A 248 -16.95 -6.10 51.39
CA SER A 248 -16.11 -6.25 52.58
C SER A 248 -16.67 -5.48 53.78
N THR A 249 -17.08 -4.22 53.60
CA THR A 249 -17.59 -3.39 54.70
C THR A 249 -18.92 -3.89 55.27
N ASN A 250 -19.75 -4.56 54.47
CA ASN A 250 -21.00 -5.15 54.96
C ASN A 250 -20.76 -6.41 55.79
N ASN A 251 -19.74 -7.21 55.45
CA ASN A 251 -19.38 -8.40 56.23
C ASN A 251 -18.82 -8.02 57.61
N ASP A 252 -17.99 -6.98 57.70
CA ASP A 252 -17.44 -6.51 58.99
C ASP A 252 -18.55 -6.01 59.94
N LYS A 253 -19.64 -5.43 59.40
CA LYS A 253 -20.80 -5.03 60.20
C LYS A 253 -21.67 -6.20 60.66
N ALA A 254 -21.74 -7.27 59.87
CA ALA A 254 -22.49 -8.47 60.25
C ALA A 254 -21.83 -9.22 61.43
N GLU A 255 -20.49 -9.26 61.47
CA GLU A 255 -19.74 -9.95 62.53
C GLU A 255 -19.82 -9.21 63.90
N LEU A 256 -19.77 -7.88 63.91
CA LEU A 256 -19.97 -7.08 65.12
C LEU A 256 -21.37 -7.25 65.73
N GLY A 257 -22.40 -7.46 64.89
CA GLY A 257 -23.76 -7.76 65.36
C GLY A 257 -23.91 -9.16 65.97
N GLN A 258 -23.12 -10.13 65.51
CA GLN A 258 -23.19 -11.52 65.99
C GLN A 258 -22.41 -11.74 67.29
N SER A 259 -21.30 -11.03 67.48
CA SER A 259 -20.53 -11.07 68.74
C SER A 259 -21.30 -10.50 69.93
N ALA A 260 -22.14 -9.48 69.73
CA ALA A 260 -22.97 -8.92 70.80
C ALA A 260 -24.06 -9.90 71.27
N ASN A 261 -24.56 -10.75 70.37
CA ASN A 261 -25.68 -11.67 70.67
C ASN A 261 -25.20 -12.97 71.36
N TYR A 262 -23.95 -13.39 71.14
CA TYR A 262 -23.39 -14.58 71.80
C TYR A 262 -22.95 -14.29 73.24
N SER A 263 -22.40 -13.10 73.52
CA SER A 263 -21.97 -12.72 74.88
C SER A 263 -23.12 -12.72 75.89
N HIS A 264 -24.33 -12.32 75.49
CA HIS A 264 -25.49 -12.29 76.38
C HIS A 264 -26.03 -13.70 76.71
N LYS A 265 -25.89 -14.68 75.81
CA LYS A 265 -26.38 -16.05 76.05
C LYS A 265 -25.49 -16.84 76.99
N ASP A 266 -24.18 -16.62 76.96
CA ASP A 266 -23.23 -17.35 77.82
C ASP A 266 -23.17 -16.80 79.26
N GLU A 267 -23.59 -15.55 79.47
CA GLU A 267 -23.79 -15.00 80.82
C GLU A 267 -25.04 -15.59 81.49
N MET A 268 -26.14 -15.74 80.74
CA MET A 268 -27.39 -16.35 81.25
C MET A 268 -27.21 -17.82 81.65
N LYS A 269 -26.38 -18.58 80.92
CA LYS A 269 -26.08 -19.98 81.27
C LYS A 269 -25.21 -20.14 82.51
N ARG A 270 -24.37 -19.16 82.86
CA ARG A 270 -23.56 -19.21 84.09
C ARG A 270 -24.38 -19.01 85.35
N HIS A 271 -25.44 -18.20 85.32
CA HIS A 271 -26.33 -18.04 86.46
C HIS A 271 -27.15 -19.31 86.76
N LEU A 272 -27.60 -20.05 85.74
CA LEU A 272 -28.40 -21.27 85.93
C LEU A 272 -27.61 -22.46 86.49
N LYS A 273 -26.27 -22.45 86.42
CA LYS A 273 -25.44 -23.58 86.89
C LYS A 273 -25.07 -23.50 88.38
N ASN A 274 -25.37 -22.40 89.05
CA ASN A 274 -25.05 -22.19 90.47
C ASN A 274 -26.24 -22.42 91.42
N GLU A 275 -27.41 -22.82 90.91
CA GLU A 275 -28.61 -23.12 91.72
C GLU A 275 -28.95 -24.62 91.85
N PHE A 276 -28.05 -25.51 91.42
CA PHE A 276 -28.14 -26.96 91.64
C PHE A 276 -26.83 -27.50 92.19
#